data_AF-A0A0H5Q6F5-F1
#
_entry.id   AF-A0A0H5Q6F5-F1
#
_cell.length_a   1.000
_cell.length_b   1.000
_cell.length_c   1.000
_cell.angle_alpha   90.00
_cell.angle_beta   90.00
_cell.angle_gamma   90.00
#
_symmetry.space_group_name_H-M   'P 1'
#
loop_
_entity.id
_entity.type
_entity.pdbx_description
1 polymer ?
#
loop_
_entity_poly.entity_id
_entity_poly.type
_entity_poly.pdbx_seq_one_letter_code
_entity_poly.pdbx_strand_id
1 'polypeptide(L)'
;MDFEKERIAQLQLPDPADADPHPRLLLEGRGIHAGEGFTALFPDGWHDITLEVSWEPTGPGCWYISTPGFSDICPIGLFVKV
;
A
#
# COMPACT_ATOMS: atom_id res chain seq x y z
N MET A 1 19.94 -16.94 18.68
CA MET A 1 18.82 -16.88 17.73
C MET A 1 18.66 -15.42 17.39
N ASP A 2 19.17 -15.02 16.24
CA ASP A 2 18.91 -13.70 15.71
C ASP A 2 17.42 -13.64 15.39
N PHE A 3 16.67 -12.88 16.18
CA PHE A 3 15.33 -12.46 15.78
C PHE A 3 15.58 -11.55 14.58
N GLU A 4 15.24 -12.00 13.38
CA GLU A 4 15.06 -11.06 12.27
C GLU A 4 14.10 -10.00 12.80
N LYS A 5 14.61 -8.78 12.99
CA LYS A 5 13.76 -7.65 13.36
C LYS A 5 12.82 -7.47 12.18
N GLU A 6 11.55 -7.79 12.38
CA GLU A 6 10.49 -7.57 11.42
C GLU A 6 10.63 -6.13 10.90
N ARG A 7 10.96 -6.00 9.61
CA ARG A 7 11.25 -4.70 9.03
C ARG A 7 9.92 -4.04 8.72
N ILE A 8 9.87 -2.73 8.93
CA ILE A 8 8.68 -1.92 8.71
C ILE A 8 9.05 -0.84 7.71
N ALA A 9 8.24 -0.70 6.68
CA ALA A 9 8.38 0.34 5.67
C ALA A 9 7.02 1.01 5.42
N GLN A 10 7.06 2.21 4.84
CA GLN A 10 5.84 2.97 4.55
C GLN A 10 5.45 2.79 3.09
N LEU A 11 4.16 2.68 2.82
CA LEU A 11 3.61 2.82 1.46
C LEU A 11 3.73 4.28 1.02
N GLN A 12 4.44 4.52 -0.06
CA GLN A 12 4.78 5.86 -0.55
C GLN A 12 3.98 6.19 -1.82
N LEU A 13 3.89 7.49 -2.11
CA LEU A 13 3.40 7.98 -3.39
C LEU A 13 4.19 7.36 -4.55
N PRO A 14 3.58 7.27 -5.75
CA PRO A 14 4.29 6.91 -6.97
C PRO A 14 5.47 7.84 -7.27
N ASP A 15 6.36 7.39 -8.16
CA ASP A 15 7.38 8.26 -8.73
C ASP A 15 6.68 9.47 -9.41
N PRO A 16 7.03 10.72 -9.08
CA PRO A 16 6.45 11.90 -9.74
C PRO A 16 6.65 11.94 -11.26
N ALA A 17 7.61 11.18 -11.79
CA ALA A 17 7.84 11.03 -13.23
C ALA A 17 6.98 9.92 -13.88
N ASP A 18 6.28 9.09 -13.10
CA ASP A 18 5.34 8.09 -13.61
C ASP A 18 4.07 8.80 -14.12
N ALA A 19 3.91 8.80 -15.44
CA ALA A 19 2.79 9.44 -16.13
C ALA A 19 1.67 8.45 -16.49
N ASP A 20 1.73 7.21 -16.00
CA ASP A 20 0.64 6.25 -16.15
C ASP A 20 -0.63 6.79 -15.44
N PRO A 21 -1.83 6.64 -16.02
CA PRO A 21 -3.08 7.03 -15.35
C PRO A 21 -3.34 6.25 -14.05
N HIS A 22 -2.73 5.08 -13.87
CA HIS A 22 -2.80 4.22 -12.70
C HIS A 22 -1.39 3.91 -12.15
N PRO A 23 -0.65 4.94 -11.71
CA PRO A 23 0.77 4.84 -11.38
C PRO A 23 0.98 4.00 -10.12
N ARG A 24 2.12 3.31 -10.00
CA ARG A 24 2.34 2.36 -8.88
C ARG A 24 2.74 3.08 -7.60
N LEU A 25 2.08 2.73 -6.49
CA LEU A 25 2.62 3.06 -5.16
C LEU A 25 4.00 2.41 -4.97
N LEU A 26 4.84 3.04 -4.15
CA LEU A 26 6.19 2.58 -3.87
C LEU A 26 6.31 2.01 -2.46
N LEU A 27 7.09 0.95 -2.32
CA LEU A 27 7.53 0.40 -1.03
C LEU A 27 9.03 0.17 -1.09
N GLU A 28 9.79 0.97 -0.35
CA GLU A 28 11.27 0.98 -0.42
C GLU A 28 11.80 1.13 -1.86
N GLY A 29 11.12 1.94 -2.67
CA GLY A 29 11.46 2.15 -4.08
C GLY A 29 10.99 1.05 -5.05
N ARG A 30 10.36 -0.02 -4.56
CA ARG A 30 9.70 -1.04 -5.40
C ARG A 30 8.26 -0.64 -5.72
N GLY A 31 7.87 -0.70 -6.99
CA GLY A 31 6.47 -0.54 -7.40
C GLY A 31 5.58 -1.72 -6.97
N ILE A 32 4.44 -1.41 -6.37
CA ILE A 32 3.45 -2.38 -5.89
C ILE A 32 2.51 -2.80 -7.01
N HIS A 33 2.03 -4.04 -6.93
CA HIS A 33 1.06 -4.59 -7.87
C HIS A 33 -0.35 -4.68 -7.25
N ALA A 34 -1.37 -4.49 -8.08
CA ALA A 34 -2.75 -4.79 -7.71
C ALA A 34 -2.88 -6.27 -7.31
N GLY A 35 -3.62 -6.54 -6.24
CA GLY A 35 -3.77 -7.86 -5.62
C GLY A 35 -2.66 -8.21 -4.61
N GLU A 36 -1.68 -7.33 -4.38
CA GLU A 36 -0.61 -7.56 -3.42
C GLU A 36 -1.09 -7.37 -1.97
N GLY A 37 -0.75 -8.32 -1.11
CA GLY A 37 -1.14 -8.35 0.29
C GLY A 37 -0.06 -7.83 1.23
N PHE A 38 -0.46 -7.12 2.28
CA PHE A 38 0.43 -6.53 3.28
C PHE A 38 -0.17 -6.66 4.68
N THR A 39 0.69 -6.79 5.69
CA THR A 39 0.27 -6.59 7.08
C THR A 39 0.52 -5.14 7.47
N ALA A 40 -0.53 -4.34 7.53
CA ALA A 40 -0.50 -2.89 7.76
C ALA A 40 -0.84 -2.51 9.21
N LEU A 41 -0.23 -1.44 9.70
CA LEU A 41 -0.47 -0.89 11.04
C LEU A 41 -1.62 0.11 11.03
N PHE A 42 -2.65 -0.18 11.82
CA PHE A 42 -3.79 0.68 12.11
C PHE A 42 -3.78 1.11 13.59
N PRO A 43 -4.61 2.08 14.01
CA PRO A 43 -4.67 2.52 15.41
C PRO A 43 -4.99 1.41 16.43
N ASP A 44 -5.71 0.37 16.00
CA ASP A 44 -6.13 -0.77 16.82
C ASP A 44 -5.21 -2.00 16.70
N GLY A 45 -4.23 -1.99 15.79
CA GLY A 45 -3.25 -3.06 15.65
C GLY A 45 -2.84 -3.34 14.21
N TRP A 46 -2.22 -4.50 14.01
CA TRP A 46 -1.79 -4.98 12.70
C TRP A 46 -2.92 -5.75 12.01
N HIS A 47 -3.17 -5.46 10.73
CA HIS A 47 -4.20 -6.14 9.94
C HIS A 47 -3.66 -6.53 8.58
N ASP A 48 -4.08 -7.69 8.09
CA ASP A 48 -3.79 -8.13 6.73
C ASP A 48 -4.74 -7.42 5.75
N ILE A 49 -4.15 -6.69 4.81
CA ILE A 49 -4.83 -5.91 3.79
C ILE A 49 -4.38 -6.33 2.39
N THR A 50 -5.26 -6.19 1.41
CA THR A 50 -4.91 -6.33 -0.01
C THR A 50 -5.09 -4.99 -0.69
N LEU A 51 -4.10 -4.56 -1.47
CA LEU A 51 -4.18 -3.34 -2.27
C LEU A 51 -4.69 -3.66 -3.68
N GLU A 52 -5.62 -2.84 -4.15
CA GLU A 52 -6.18 -2.92 -5.50
C GLU A 52 -6.23 -1.54 -6.15
N VAL A 53 -6.46 -1.54 -7.46
CA VAL A 53 -6.56 -0.33 -8.29
C VAL A 53 -7.96 -0.22 -8.86
N SER A 54 -8.61 0.92 -8.67
CA SER A 54 -9.84 1.30 -9.37
C SER A 54 -9.51 1.98 -10.69
N TRP A 55 -10.44 1.94 -11.65
CA TRP A 55 -10.26 2.67 -12.90
C TRP A 55 -10.33 4.20 -12.72
N GLU A 56 -11.17 4.65 -11.78
CA GLU A 56 -11.33 6.06 -11.40
C GLU A 56 -11.30 6.19 -9.86
N PRO A 57 -10.73 7.28 -9.31
CA PRO A 57 -10.05 8.37 -10.02
C PRO A 57 -8.69 7.94 -10.59
N THR A 58 -8.16 8.67 -11.57
CA THR A 58 -6.76 8.51 -12.03
C THR A 58 -5.75 9.07 -11.02
N GLY A 59 -4.47 8.72 -11.22
CA GLY A 59 -3.36 9.10 -10.34
C GLY A 59 -3.31 8.25 -9.07
N PRO A 60 -2.57 8.68 -8.03
CA PRO A 60 -2.37 7.88 -6.81
C PRO A 60 -3.67 7.51 -6.08
N GLY A 61 -4.74 8.29 -6.29
CA GLY A 61 -6.06 8.04 -5.69
C GLY A 61 -6.79 6.82 -6.25
N CYS A 62 -6.28 6.17 -7.31
CA CYS A 62 -6.83 4.93 -7.82
C CYS A 62 -6.60 3.74 -6.86
N TRP A 63 -5.64 3.86 -5.95
CA TRP A 63 -5.30 2.78 -5.02
C TRP A 63 -6.22 2.76 -3.80
N TYR A 64 -6.73 1.58 -3.48
CA TYR A 64 -7.59 1.36 -2.32
C TYR A 64 -7.31 0.00 -1.67
N ILE A 65 -7.82 -0.17 -0.45
CA ILE A 65 -7.74 -1.45 0.26
C ILE A 65 -8.98 -2.27 -0.08
N SER A 66 -8.80 -3.42 -0.75
CA SER A 66 -9.92 -4.29 -1.15
C SER A 66 -10.40 -5.23 -0.06
N THR A 67 -9.64 -5.36 1.04
CA THR A 67 -10.06 -6.12 2.22
C THR A 67 -11.36 -5.52 2.80
N PRO A 68 -12.42 -6.32 2.99
CA PRO A 68 -13.69 -5.84 3.51
C PRO A 68 -13.53 -5.09 4.84
N GLY A 69 -14.14 -3.90 4.94
CA GLY A 69 -14.08 -3.04 6.12
C GLY A 69 -12.97 -1.98 6.10
N PHE A 70 -12.08 -1.99 5.10
CA PHE A 70 -10.96 -1.05 4.99
C PHE A 70 -11.02 -0.15 3.74
N SER A 71 -12.02 -0.29 2.88
CA SER A 71 -12.09 0.38 1.56
C SER A 71 -12.04 1.90 1.61
N ASP A 72 -12.51 2.51 2.71
CA ASP A 72 -12.57 3.97 2.88
C ASP A 72 -11.25 4.54 3.44
N ILE A 73 -10.23 3.70 3.63
CA ILE A 73 -8.94 4.08 4.19
C ILE A 73 -7.93 4.21 3.06
N CYS A 74 -7.28 5.37 2.99
CA CYS A 74 -6.20 5.61 2.05
C CYS A 74 -4.98 4.73 2.40
N PRO A 75 -4.47 3.90 1.49
CA PRO A 75 -3.31 3.06 1.77
C PRO A 75 -2.00 3.85 1.80
N ILE A 76 -1.94 5.01 1.15
CA ILE A 76 -0.74 5.84 1.06
C ILE A 76 -0.40 6.36 2.46
N GLY A 77 0.83 6.07 2.90
CA GLY A 77 1.33 6.46 4.21
C GLY A 77 1.16 5.41 5.30
N LEU A 78 0.48 4.29 5.05
CA LEU A 78 0.43 3.19 6.02
C LEU A 78 1.81 2.53 6.17
N PHE A 79 2.13 2.12 7.40
CA PHE A 79 3.29 1.29 7.69
C PHE A 79 2.92 -0.17 7.51
N VAL A 80 3.77 -0.92 6.80
CA VAL A 80 3.59 -2.35 6.52
C VAL A 80 4.84 -3.13 6.91
N LYS A 81 4.65 -4.40 7.22
CA LYS A 81 5.75 -5.36 7.43
C LYS A 81 6.36 -5.75 6.07
N VAL A 82 7.70 -5.83 6.01
CA VAL A 82 8.50 -6.18 4.82
C VAL A 82 9.52 -7.26 5.09
#